data_AF-A0A329TXU3-F1
#
_entry.id   AF-A0A329TXU3-F1
#
_cell.length_a   1.000
_cell.length_b   1.000
_cell.length_c   1.000
_cell.angle_alpha   90.00
_cell.angle_beta   90.00
_cell.angle_gamma   90.00
#
_symmetry.space_group_name_H-M   'P 1'
#
loop_
_entity.id
_entity.type
_entity.pdbx_description
1 polymer ?
#
loop_
_entity_poly.entity_id
_entity_poly.type
_entity_poly.pdbx_seq_one_letter_code
_entity_poly.pdbx_strand_id
1 'polypeptide(L)'
;MIDFSSTVVELSGDSEKQKEVQDIAKCLRTLYSTPIGSQEGDRELGINPNIFVDKPLPVAKGLYVAEVTEKTASFEPRARVVRVDWLDSDVLHGVVIPKVVYELV
;
A
#
# COMPACT_ATOMS: atom_id res chain seq x y z
N MET A 1 -12.13 7.46 -6.68
CA MET A 1 -10.74 7.85 -6.40
C MET A 1 -10.16 6.88 -5.40
N ILE A 2 -8.92 6.42 -5.61
CA ILE A 2 -8.24 5.55 -4.66
C ILE A 2 -7.61 6.45 -3.59
N ASP A 3 -7.96 6.23 -2.32
CA ASP A 3 -7.30 6.89 -1.19
C ASP A 3 -6.18 6.00 -0.65
N PHE A 4 -4.96 6.25 -1.12
CA PHE A 4 -3.77 5.52 -0.69
C PHE A 4 -3.25 5.99 0.69
N SER A 5 -3.64 7.18 1.15
CA SER A 5 -3.20 7.69 2.46
C SER A 5 -3.82 6.91 3.62
N SER A 6 -5.03 6.40 3.43
CA SER A 6 -5.77 5.58 4.38
C SER A 6 -5.55 4.07 4.21
N THR A 7 -4.49 3.64 3.53
CA THR A 7 -4.23 2.23 3.24
C THR A 7 -4.20 1.39 4.51
N VAL A 8 -5.05 0.36 4.56
CA VAL A 8 -5.09 -0.61 5.66
C VAL A 8 -4.09 -1.72 5.35
N VAL A 9 -3.31 -2.14 6.36
CA VAL A 9 -2.31 -3.19 6.21
C VAL A 9 -2.64 -4.35 7.16
N GLU A 10 -2.75 -5.56 6.63
CA GLU A 10 -3.14 -6.77 7.37
C GLU A 10 -2.15 -7.92 7.12
N LEU A 11 -1.84 -8.68 8.17
CA LEU A 11 -0.98 -9.86 8.08
C LEU A 11 -1.81 -11.10 7.72
N SER A 12 -1.34 -11.92 6.77
CA SER A 12 -2.05 -13.10 6.28
C SER A 12 -2.07 -14.30 7.25
N GLY A 13 -1.34 -14.27 8.36
CA GLY A 13 -1.25 -15.40 9.31
C GLY A 13 -0.79 -14.98 10.70
N ASP A 14 -0.70 -15.95 11.61
CA ASP A 14 -0.23 -15.72 12.98
C ASP A 14 1.29 -15.81 13.06
N SER A 15 1.94 -14.76 13.57
CA SER A 15 3.38 -14.72 13.80
C SER A 15 3.68 -14.58 15.29
N GLU A 16 4.56 -15.43 15.80
CA GLU A 16 5.05 -15.37 17.17
C GLU A 16 5.88 -14.09 17.44
N LYS A 17 6.40 -13.45 16.38
CA LYS A 17 7.26 -12.27 16.45
C LYS A 17 6.48 -10.96 16.38
N GLN A 18 5.61 -10.71 17.35
CA GLN A 18 4.72 -9.54 17.36
C GLN A 18 5.44 -8.20 17.18
N LYS A 19 6.64 -8.03 17.75
CA LYS A 19 7.42 -6.80 17.63
C LYS A 19 7.91 -6.55 16.20
N GLU A 20 8.34 -7.60 15.50
CA GLU A 20 8.77 -7.52 14.10
C GLU A 20 7.59 -7.21 13.18
N VAL A 21 6.43 -7.85 13.42
CA VAL A 21 5.18 -7.57 12.69
C VAL A 21 4.76 -6.11 12.86
N GLN A 22 4.81 -5.57 14.08
CA GLN A 22 4.45 -4.18 14.33
C GLN A 22 5.42 -3.19 13.69
N ASP A 23 6.71 -3.52 13.64
CA ASP A 23 7.74 -2.72 12.97
C ASP A 23 7.49 -2.66 11.47
N ILE A 24 7.35 -3.82 10.82
CA ILE A 24 7.05 -3.94 9.39
C ILE A 24 5.74 -3.22 9.05
N ALA A 25 4.68 -3.40 9.84
CA ALA A 25 3.41 -2.72 9.62
C ALA A 25 3.53 -1.20 9.69
N LYS A 26 4.42 -0.66 10.54
CA LYS A 26 4.71 0.79 10.57
C LYS A 26 5.45 1.23 9.32
N CYS A 27 6.48 0.50 8.90
CA CYS A 27 7.21 0.78 7.66
C CYS A 27 6.28 0.80 6.45
N LEU A 28 5.43 -0.23 6.30
CA LEU A 28 4.46 -0.32 5.20
C LEU A 28 3.44 0.83 5.21
N ARG A 29 2.92 1.20 6.39
CA ARG A 29 2.01 2.37 6.50
C ARG A 29 2.70 3.67 6.10
N THR A 30 3.95 3.88 6.53
CA THR A 30 4.74 5.04 6.13
C THR A 30 4.94 5.04 4.61
N LEU A 31 5.34 3.90 4.04
CA LEU A 31 5.54 3.78 2.59
C LEU A 31 4.27 4.11 1.80
N TYR A 32 3.14 3.53 2.18
CA TYR A 32 1.89 3.69 1.43
C TYR A 32 1.24 5.06 1.63
N SER A 33 1.48 5.74 2.74
CA SER A 33 0.95 7.10 2.98
C SER A 33 1.82 8.22 2.41
N THR A 34 3.02 7.90 1.93
CA THR A 34 3.98 8.88 1.41
C THR A 34 3.84 9.01 -0.11
N PRO A 35 3.58 10.21 -0.65
CA PRO A 35 3.65 10.43 -2.10
C PRO A 35 5.10 10.38 -2.58
N ILE A 36 5.33 9.81 -3.77
CA ILE A 36 6.68 9.78 -4.36
C ILE A 36 7.29 11.18 -4.48
N GLY A 37 8.57 11.30 -4.15
CA GLY A 37 9.33 12.56 -4.23
C GLY A 37 9.11 13.54 -3.08
N SER A 38 8.21 13.26 -2.12
CA SER A 38 8.01 14.14 -0.96
C SER A 38 9.10 14.01 0.11
N GLN A 39 9.80 12.87 0.13
CA GLN A 39 10.86 12.61 1.09
C GLN A 39 12.19 13.17 0.55
N GLU A 40 12.82 14.04 1.34
CA GLU A 40 14.16 14.54 1.05
C GLU A 40 15.20 13.43 1.23
N GLY A 41 16.22 13.40 0.36
CA GLY A 41 17.28 12.39 0.39
C GLY A 41 16.94 11.09 -0.34
N ASP A 42 15.67 10.69 -0.38
CA ASP A 42 15.19 9.54 -1.15
C ASP A 42 13.88 9.87 -1.85
N ARG A 43 13.98 10.25 -3.13
CA ARG A 43 12.83 10.64 -3.95
C ARG A 43 12.07 9.46 -4.53
N GLU A 44 12.58 8.24 -4.41
CA GLU A 44 11.90 7.04 -4.91
C GLU A 44 10.95 6.45 -3.88
N LEU A 45 11.10 6.81 -2.60
CA LEU A 45 10.21 6.40 -1.52
C LEU A 45 8.79 6.92 -1.76
N GLY A 46 7.82 6.02 -1.56
CA GLY A 46 6.39 6.34 -1.60
C GLY A 46 5.66 5.75 -2.79
N ILE A 47 4.37 6.08 -2.87
CA ILE A 47 3.46 5.69 -3.95
C ILE A 47 3.36 6.82 -4.97
N ASN A 48 3.42 6.49 -6.25
CA ASN A 48 3.18 7.46 -7.33
C ASN A 48 1.69 7.57 -7.67
N PRO A 49 0.96 8.62 -7.24
CA PRO A 49 -0.46 8.74 -7.54
C PRO A 49 -0.75 8.97 -9.03
N ASN A 50 0.18 9.58 -9.76
CA ASN A 50 -0.03 9.98 -11.16
C ASN A 50 -0.26 8.78 -12.09
N ILE A 51 0.15 7.57 -11.71
CA ILE A 51 -0.06 6.37 -12.52
C ILE A 51 -1.55 5.98 -12.58
N PHE A 52 -2.31 6.23 -11.50
CA PHE A 52 -3.69 5.79 -11.35
C PHE A 52 -4.72 6.93 -11.28
N VAL A 53 -4.28 8.18 -11.13
CA VAL A 53 -5.15 9.37 -11.29
C VAL A 53 -5.72 9.41 -12.72
N ASP A 54 -6.99 9.83 -12.83
CA ASP A 54 -7.78 9.92 -14.08
C ASP A 54 -7.92 8.61 -14.87
N LYS A 55 -7.56 7.47 -14.28
CA LYS A 55 -7.81 6.14 -14.86
C LYS A 55 -9.20 5.64 -14.44
N PRO A 56 -9.89 4.87 -15.31
CA PRO A 56 -11.07 4.11 -14.90
C PRO A 56 -10.74 3.23 -13.68
N LEU A 57 -11.68 3.10 -12.74
CA LEU A 57 -11.44 2.41 -11.47
C LEU A 57 -10.82 1.01 -11.62
N PRO A 58 -11.25 0.14 -12.55
CA PRO A 58 -10.62 -1.18 -12.72
C PRO A 58 -9.14 -1.11 -13.12
N VAL A 59 -8.79 -0.14 -13.98
CA VAL A 59 -7.40 0.08 -14.43
C VAL A 59 -6.57 0.68 -13.30
N ALA A 60 -7.12 1.68 -12.60
CA ALA A 60 -6.48 2.31 -11.44
C ALA A 60 -6.13 1.27 -10.36
N LYS A 61 -7.04 0.35 -10.06
CA LYS A 61 -6.81 -0.75 -9.10
C LYS A 61 -5.64 -1.64 -9.52
N GLY A 62 -5.60 -2.06 -10.80
CA GLY A 62 -4.49 -2.88 -11.31
C GLY A 62 -3.13 -2.18 -11.23
N LEU A 63 -3.09 -0.89 -11.59
CA LEU A 63 -1.86 -0.10 -11.52
C LEU A 63 -1.38 0.12 -10.08
N TYR A 64 -2.32 0.38 -9.15
CA TYR A 64 -2.00 0.49 -7.73
C TYR A 64 -1.41 -0.81 -7.16
N VAL A 65 -1.96 -1.98 -7.54
CA VAL A 65 -1.43 -3.28 -7.10
C VAL A 65 0.01 -3.48 -7.57
N ALA A 66 0.30 -3.15 -8.83
CA ALA A 66 1.66 -3.26 -9.36
C ALA A 66 2.64 -2.35 -8.60
N GLU A 67 2.28 -1.09 -8.40
CA GLU A 67 3.07 -0.10 -7.66
C GLU A 67 3.34 -0.55 -6.22
N VAL A 68 2.31 -0.96 -5.48
CA VAL A 68 2.46 -1.42 -4.09
C VAL A 68 3.35 -2.66 -4.02
N THR A 69 3.21 -3.59 -4.96
CA THR A 69 4.03 -4.82 -4.99
C THR A 69 5.50 -4.48 -5.22
N GLU A 70 5.80 -3.63 -6.20
CA GLU A 70 7.17 -3.21 -6.53
C GLU A 70 7.80 -2.41 -5.38
N LYS A 71 7.08 -1.41 -4.85
CA LYS A 71 7.58 -0.57 -3.75
C LYS A 71 7.80 -1.37 -2.47
N THR A 72 6.92 -2.33 -2.17
CA THR A 72 7.10 -3.19 -0.99
C THR A 72 8.35 -4.05 -1.13
N ALA A 73 8.59 -4.64 -2.29
CA ALA A 73 9.79 -5.44 -2.53
C ALA A 73 11.08 -4.64 -2.39
N SER A 74 11.08 -3.37 -2.79
CA SER A 74 12.26 -2.49 -2.70
C SER A 74 12.50 -1.92 -1.31
N PHE A 75 11.45 -1.48 -0.61
CA PHE A 75 11.57 -0.70 0.64
C PHE A 75 11.32 -1.50 1.92
N GLU A 76 10.61 -2.64 1.85
CA GLU A 76 10.38 -3.52 3.00
C GLU A 76 10.49 -4.99 2.57
N PRO A 77 11.72 -5.48 2.26
CA PRO A 77 11.94 -6.82 1.71
C PRO A 77 11.60 -7.95 2.70
N ARG A 78 11.37 -7.65 3.98
CA ARG A 78 10.87 -8.61 4.98
C ARG A 78 9.39 -8.94 4.77
N ALA A 79 8.67 -8.17 3.95
CA ALA A 79 7.26 -8.36 3.65
C ALA A 79 7.04 -8.67 2.17
N ARG A 80 6.10 -9.57 1.89
CA ARG A 80 5.61 -9.83 0.54
C ARG A 80 4.10 -9.57 0.47
N VAL A 81 3.68 -8.84 -0.56
CA VAL A 81 2.26 -8.58 -0.82
C VAL A 81 1.61 -9.86 -1.36
N VAL A 82 0.58 -10.35 -0.66
CA VAL A 82 -0.18 -11.54 -1.06
C VAL A 82 -1.35 -11.14 -1.95
N ARG A 83 -2.09 -10.11 -1.55
CA ARG A 83 -3.21 -9.54 -2.30
C ARG A 83 -3.53 -8.13 -1.82
N VAL A 84 -4.33 -7.42 -2.62
CA VAL A 84 -4.90 -6.12 -2.25
C VAL A 84 -6.41 -6.21 -2.37
N ASP A 85 -7.07 -6.16 -1.21
CA ASP A 85 -8.51 -6.06 -1.08
C ASP A 85 -8.93 -4.58 -1.14
N TRP A 86 -10.20 -4.31 -1.44
CA TRP A 86 -10.71 -2.95 -1.59
C TRP A 86 -11.89 -2.75 -0.64
N LEU A 87 -11.77 -1.81 0.28
CA LEU A 87 -12.84 -1.40 1.15
C LEU A 87 -13.62 -0.28 0.46
N ASP A 88 -14.92 -0.49 0.28
CA ASP A 88 -15.82 0.54 -0.24
C ASP A 88 -16.05 1.56 0.87
N SER A 89 -15.26 2.64 0.86
CA SER A 89 -15.50 3.79 1.71
C SER A 89 -16.52 4.70 1.03
N ASP A 90 -17.74 4.65 1.53
CA ASP A 90 -18.81 5.57 1.19
C ASP A 90 -19.06 5.73 -0.33
N VAL A 91 -19.94 4.87 -0.84
CA VAL A 91 -20.42 4.88 -2.25
C VAL A 91 -20.86 6.29 -2.69
N LEU A 92 -21.27 7.14 -1.75
CA LEU A 92 -21.69 8.53 -2.00
C LEU A 92 -20.54 9.43 -2.49
N HIS A 93 -19.30 9.18 -2.04
CA HIS A 93 -18.13 10.02 -2.34
C HIS A 93 -17.20 9.40 -3.40
N GLY A 94 -17.47 8.16 -3.81
CA GLY A 94 -16.71 7.47 -4.85
C GLY A 94 -15.25 7.22 -4.45
N VAL A 95 -14.95 7.10 -3.16
CA VAL A 95 -13.61 6.80 -2.63
C VAL A 95 -13.48 5.30 -2.41
N VAL A 96 -12.31 4.73 -2.71
CA VAL A 96 -11.99 3.34 -2.36
C VAL A 96 -10.71 3.32 -1.55
N ILE A 97 -10.72 2.55 -0.45
CA ILE A 97 -9.56 2.40 0.42
C ILE A 97 -8.93 1.03 0.13
N PRO A 98 -7.65 0.98 -0.24
CA PRO A 98 -6.95 -0.28 -0.41
C PRO A 98 -6.64 -0.93 0.94
N LYS A 99 -6.80 -2.25 1.00
CA LYS A 99 -6.40 -3.11 2.11
C LYS A 99 -5.34 -4.07 1.61
N VAL A 100 -4.09 -3.82 1.97
CA VAL A 100 -2.93 -4.62 1.55
C VAL A 100 -2.74 -5.76 2.54
N VAL A 101 -2.88 -7.00 2.05
CA VAL A 101 -2.59 -8.21 2.81
C VAL A 101 -1.17 -8.64 2.47
N TYR A 102 -0.33 -8.75 3.49
CA TYR A 102 1.07 -9.16 3.35
C TYR A 102 1.39 -10.37 4.21
N GLU A 103 2.51 -11.01 3.91
CA GLU A 103 3.13 -12.06 4.71
C GLU A 103 4.61 -11.74 4.96
N LEU A 104 5.20 -12.34 6.00
CA LEU A 104 6.63 -12.23 6.22
C LEU A 104 7.38 -13.24 5.34
N VAL A 105 8.54 -12.83 4.85
CA VAL A 105 9.47 -13.66 4.05
C VAL A 105 10.45 -14.40 4.95
#